data_AF-A0A2Z6T6Y3-F1
#
_entry.id   AF-A0A2Z6T6Y3-F1
#
_cell.length_a   1.000
_cell.length_b   1.000
_cell.length_c   1.000
_cell.angle_alpha   90.00
_cell.angle_beta   90.00
_cell.angle_gamma   90.00
#
_symmetry.space_group_name_H-M   'P 1'
#
loop_
_entity.id
_entity.type
_entity.pdbx_description
1 polymer ?
#
loop_
_entity_poly.entity_id
_entity_poly.type
_entity_poly.pdbx_seq_one_letter_code
_entity_poly.pdbx_strand_id
1 'polypeptide(L)' 'MNWLLLFTGFMIIITVFLLVFSFNTFYDKRTRLYLGICGIISLFISIYLSYLILSKPWLGL' A
#
# COMPACT_ATOMS: atom_id res chain seq x y z
N MET A 1 -1.43 -11.39 18.40
CA MET A 1 -1.09 -11.16 16.98
C MET A 1 -1.27 -9.69 16.72
N ASN A 2 -0.19 -8.97 16.45
CA ASN A 2 -0.25 -7.52 16.48
C ASN A 2 -1.03 -6.97 15.27
N TRP A 3 -2.16 -6.33 15.54
CA TRP A 3 -3.12 -5.83 14.54
C TRP A 3 -2.48 -4.89 13.53
N LEU A 4 -1.46 -4.14 13.96
CA LEU A 4 -0.71 -3.20 13.14
C LEU A 4 0.08 -3.90 12.03
N LEU A 5 0.66 -5.07 12.32
CA LEU A 5 1.45 -5.84 11.37
C LEU A 5 0.55 -6.50 10.30
N LEU A 6 -0.61 -7.00 10.73
CA LEU A 6 -1.67 -7.47 9.83
C LEU A 6 -2.16 -6.34 8.92
N PHE A 7 -2.42 -5.15 9.47
CA PHE A 7 -2.87 -3.99 8.72
C PHE A 7 -1.83 -3.54 7.67
N THR A 8 -0.55 -3.48 8.03
CA THR A 8 0.53 -3.17 7.09
C THR A 8 0.61 -4.21 5.97
N GLY A 9 0.46 -5.50 6.29
CA GLY A 9 0.40 -6.56 5.28
C GLY A 9 -0.76 -6.39 4.29
N PHE A 10 -1.97 -6.10 4.79
CA PHE A 10 -3.13 -5.81 3.94
C PHE A 10 -2.90 -4.59 3.05
N MET A 11 -2.32 -3.51 3.59
CA MET A 11 -2.01 -2.30 2.83
C MET A 11 -1.02 -2.55 1.69
N ILE A 12 -0.02 -3.41 1.91
CA ILE A 12 0.93 -3.80 0.85
C ILE A 12 0.21 -4.56 -0.26
N ILE A 13 -0.67 -5.51 0.07
CA ILE A 13 -1.43 -6.28 -0.94
C ILE A 13 -2.30 -5.34 -1.78
N ILE A 14 -3.02 -4.42 -1.14
CA ILE A 14 -3.89 -3.44 -1.83
C ILE A 14 -3.05 -2.52 -2.72
N THR A 15 -1.90 -2.05 -2.23
CA THR A 15 -0.95 -1.21 -2.98
C THR A 15 -0.50 -1.89 -4.26
N VAL A 16 -0.08 -3.16 -4.17
CA VAL A 16 0.36 -3.94 -5.34
C VAL A 16 -0.78 -4.09 -6.34
N PHE A 17 -1.99 -4.40 -5.86
CA PHE A 17 -3.16 -4.53 -6.72
C PHE A 17 -3.47 -3.23 -7.46
N LEU A 18 -3.51 -2.09 -6.76
CA LEU A 18 -3.75 -0.78 -7.38
C LEU A 18 -2.71 -0.42 -8.44
N LEU A 19 -1.42 -0.67 -8.16
CA LEU A 19 -0.33 -0.43 -9.09
C LEU A 19 -0.45 -1.31 -10.34
N VAL A 20 -0.66 -2.62 -10.18
CA VAL A 20 -0.82 -3.56 -11.31
C VAL A 20 -2.00 -3.15 -12.19
N PHE A 21 -3.14 -2.81 -11.58
CA PHE A 21 -4.33 -2.40 -12.33
C PHE A 21 -4.18 -1.03 -13.00
N SER A 22 -3.31 -0.14 -12.50
CA SER A 22 -3.01 1.13 -13.17
C SER A 22 -2.35 0.96 -14.55
N PHE A 23 -1.63 -0.14 -14.76
CA PHE A 23 -0.98 -0.47 -16.04
C PHE A 23 -1.90 -1.24 -17.00
N ASN A 24 -3.03 -1.74 -16.53
CA ASN A 24 -3.95 -2.51 -17.35
C ASN A 24 -4.63 -1.60 -18.39
N THR A 25 -4.45 -1.93 -19.68
CA THR A 25 -4.98 -1.18 -20.81
C THR A 25 -6.49 -1.33 -21.00
N PHE A 26 -7.14 -2.23 -20.25
CA PHE A 26 -8.58 -2.39 -20.23
C PHE A 26 -9.32 -1.17 -19.64
N TYR A 27 -8.66 -0.39 -18.78
CA TYR A 27 -9.23 0.79 -18.16
C TYR A 27 -8.93 2.06 -18.95
N ASP A 28 -9.87 3.00 -18.91
CA ASP A 28 -9.68 4.35 -19.45
C ASP A 28 -8.45 5.05 -18.87
N LYS A 29 -7.81 5.89 -19.69
CA LYS A 29 -6.59 6.63 -19.31
C LYS A 29 -6.74 7.42 -18.00
N ARG A 30 -7.92 8.01 -17.76
CA ARG A 30 -8.20 8.77 -16.52
C ARG A 30 -8.24 7.85 -15.31
N THR A 31 -8.96 6.73 -15.41
CA THR A 31 -9.07 5.73 -14.35
C THR A 31 -7.72 5.13 -14.00
N ARG A 32 -6.90 4.81 -15.01
CA ARG A 32 -5.52 4.35 -14.81
C ARG A 32 -4.66 5.35 -14.05
N LEU A 33 -4.80 6.63 -14.37
CA LEU A 33 -4.05 7.71 -13.72
C LEU A 33 -4.48 7.85 -12.25
N TYR A 34 -5.79 7.81 -11.95
CA TYR A 34 -6.27 7.80 -10.57
C TYR A 34 -5.80 6.58 -9.78
N LEU A 35 -5.88 5.38 -10.37
CA LEU A 35 -5.39 4.14 -9.75
C LEU A 35 -3.88 4.22 -9.48
N GLY A 36 -3.12 4.77 -10.41
CA GLY A 36 -1.67 4.98 -10.25
C GLY A 36 -1.35 5.94 -9.11
N ILE A 37 -2.03 7.10 -9.04
CA ILE A 37 -1.86 8.05 -7.94
C ILE A 37 -2.22 7.41 -6.59
N CYS A 38 -3.37 6.73 -6.50
CA CYS A 38 -3.78 6.02 -5.29
C CYS A 38 -2.78 4.94 -4.89
N GLY A 39 -2.26 4.18 -5.85
CA GLY A 39 -1.23 3.17 -5.61
C GLY A 39 0.06 3.75 -5.06
N ILE A 40 0.54 4.87 -5.63
CA ILE A 40 1.76 5.55 -5.15
C ILE A 40 1.56 6.09 -3.73
N ILE A 41 0.42 6.74 -3.44
CA ILE A 41 0.13 7.25 -2.09
C ILE A 41 0.08 6.08 -1.09
N SER A 42 -0.60 4.99 -1.44
CA SER A 42 -0.70 3.80 -0.60
C SER A 42 0.68 3.17 -0.34
N LEU A 43 1.57 3.18 -1.34
CA LEU A 43 2.95 2.72 -1.23
C LEU A 43 3.74 3.53 -0.19
N PHE A 44 3.69 4.86 -0.24
CA PHE A 44 4.35 5.70 0.78
C PHE A 44 3.84 5.43 2.19
N ILE A 45 2.52 5.28 2.35
CA ILE A 45 1.90 4.94 3.65
C ILE A 45 2.41 3.58 4.15
N SER A 46 2.43 2.58 3.28
CA SER A 46 2.90 1.22 3.64
C SER A 46 4.36 1.19 4.06
N ILE A 47 5.23 1.95 3.38
CA ILE A 47 6.65 2.10 3.72
C ILE A 47 6.78 2.80 5.08
N TYR A 48 6.03 3.87 5.31
CA TYR A 48 6.06 4.59 6.58
C TYR A 48 5.63 3.71 7.75
N LEU A 49 4.53 2.97 7.60
CA LEU A 49 4.07 2.00 8.61
C LEU A 49 5.12 0.91 8.87
N SER A 50 5.73 0.36 7.82
CA SER A 50 6.77 -0.65 7.94
C SER A 50 7.99 -0.11 8.69
N TYR A 51 8.41 1.12 8.39
CA TYR A 51 9.48 1.82 9.11
C TYR A 51 9.12 2.06 10.57
N LEU A 52 7.86 2.43 10.87
CA LEU A 52 7.40 2.65 12.24
C LEU A 52 7.46 1.35 13.06
N ILE A 53 7.07 0.22 12.47
CA ILE A 53 7.16 -1.10 13.11
C ILE A 53 8.62 -1.48 13.38
N LEU A 54 9.51 -1.26 12.40
CA LEU A 54 10.94 -1.57 12.53
C LEU A 54 11.65 -0.68 13.55
N SER A 55 11.33 0.61 13.59
CA SER A 55 11.95 1.57 14.51
C SER A 55 11.43 1.48 15.95
N LYS A 56 10.19 1.03 16.14
CA LYS A 56 9.56 0.87 17.45
C LYS A 56 8.89 -0.51 17.54
N PRO A 57 9.67 -1.59 17.69
CA PRO A 57 9.14 -2.95 17.75
C PRO A 57 8.26 -3.19 18.99
N TRP A 58 8.33 -2.32 19.99
CA TRP A 58 7.43 -2.28 21.14
C TRP A 58 5.98 -1.93 20.79
N LEU A 59 5.76 -1.22 19.67
CA LEU A 59 4.41 -1.05 19.06
C LEU A 59 4.03 -2.28 18.22
N GLY A 60 5.02 -3.14 17.96
CA GLY A 60 5.03 -4.38 17.18
C GLY A 60 4.63 -5.64 17.99
N LEU A 61 4.82 -5.60 19.31
CA LEU A 61 4.57 -6.66 20.29
C LEU A 61 3.23 -6.45 20.99
#